data_AF-A0A086MKU2-F1
#
_entry.id   AF-A0A086MKU2-F1
#
_cell.length_a   1.000
_cell.length_b   1.000
_cell.length_c   1.000
_cell.angle_alpha   90.00
_cell.angle_beta   90.00
_cell.angle_gamma   90.00
#
_symmetry.space_group_name_H-M   'P 1'
#
loop_
_entity.id
_entity.type
_entity.pdbx_description
1 polymer ?
#
loop_
_entity_poly.entity_id
_entity_poly.type
_entity_poly.pdbx_seq_one_letter_code
_entity_poly.pdbx_strand_id
1 'polypeptide(L)'
;MPLDQTPIVDWPAELASLLEEAQIAFDDDGKQVCRIDVDVDAATLRAIHEFEAHLRRRQVQLKLAGSDECIRGEMNPSLGLGAPSDRIRHIAKVRVSFHDIQGGECVDEADGG
;
A
#
# COMPACT_ATOMS: atom_id res chain seq x y z
N MET A 1 -18.45 12.20 -20.36
CA MET A 1 -17.37 12.58 -19.42
C MET A 1 -16.38 11.45 -19.42
N PRO A 2 -15.08 11.67 -19.69
CA PRO A 2 -14.10 10.60 -19.59
C PRO A 2 -14.03 10.13 -18.13
N LEU A 3 -13.90 8.82 -17.93
CA LEU A 3 -13.97 8.11 -16.64
C LEU A 3 -12.59 7.81 -16.04
N ASP A 4 -11.52 8.47 -16.50
CA ASP A 4 -10.12 8.05 -16.27
C ASP A 4 -9.31 8.94 -15.32
N GLN A 5 -9.93 9.51 -14.28
CA GLN A 5 -9.18 10.25 -13.26
C GLN A 5 -9.57 9.77 -11.86
N THR A 6 -9.26 8.51 -11.57
CA THR A 6 -9.23 8.06 -10.16
C THR A 6 -8.15 8.88 -9.45
N PRO A 7 -8.45 9.56 -8.33
CA PRO A 7 -7.47 10.38 -7.64
C PRO A 7 -6.31 9.50 -7.19
N ILE A 8 -5.09 9.94 -7.50
CA ILE A 8 -3.86 9.29 -7.05
C ILE A 8 -3.42 9.99 -5.76
N VAL A 9 -3.09 9.21 -4.73
CA VAL A 9 -2.48 9.71 -3.50
C VAL A 9 -1.17 8.98 -3.25
N ASP A 10 -0.18 9.70 -2.77
CA ASP A 10 1.08 9.07 -2.38
C ASP A 10 0.93 8.25 -1.11
N TRP A 11 1.72 7.17 -1.03
CA TRP A 11 1.91 6.44 0.20
C TRP A 11 2.51 7.36 1.29
N PRO A 12 1.98 7.35 2.52
CA PRO A 12 2.47 8.23 3.57
C PRO A 12 3.96 8.00 3.85
N ALA A 13 4.72 9.10 3.93
CA ALA A 13 6.17 9.04 4.19
C ALA A 13 6.50 8.32 5.52
N GLU A 14 5.63 8.42 6.53
CA GLU A 14 5.78 7.74 7.81
C GLU A 14 5.62 6.20 7.72
N LEU A 15 4.96 5.71 6.67
CA LEU A 15 4.77 4.29 6.39
C LEU A 15 5.74 3.78 5.31
N ALA A 16 6.66 4.63 4.81
CA ALA A 16 7.51 4.29 3.68
C ALA A 16 8.41 3.06 3.93
N SER A 17 8.88 2.87 5.17
CA SER A 17 9.68 1.71 5.54
C SER A 17 8.93 0.37 5.40
N LEU A 18 7.59 0.38 5.44
CA LEU A 18 6.81 -0.83 5.21
C LEU A 18 6.96 -1.34 3.77
N LEU A 19 7.30 -0.47 2.82
CA LEU A 19 7.51 -0.84 1.42
C LEU A 19 8.81 -1.63 1.21
N GLU A 20 9.73 -1.65 2.17
CA GLU A 20 10.94 -2.49 2.11
C GLU A 20 10.59 -3.99 2.16
N GLU A 21 9.49 -4.34 2.82
CA GLU A 21 8.98 -5.72 2.94
C GLU A 21 7.97 -6.07 1.83
N ALA A 22 7.80 -5.21 0.83
CA ALA A 22 6.85 -5.39 -0.25
C ALA A 22 7.24 -6.55 -1.17
N GLN A 23 6.27 -7.42 -1.41
CA GLN A 23 6.37 -8.54 -2.34
C GLN A 23 5.43 -8.29 -3.52
N ILE A 24 5.99 -8.25 -4.72
CA ILE A 24 5.22 -8.21 -5.97
C ILE A 24 5.06 -9.64 -6.47
N ALA A 25 3.80 -10.04 -6.68
CA ALA A 25 3.43 -11.34 -7.20
C ALA A 25 2.38 -11.18 -8.31
N PHE A 26 2.08 -12.30 -8.98
CA PHE A 26 0.95 -12.38 -9.92
C PHE A 26 -0.14 -13.22 -9.26
N ASP A 27 -1.40 -12.79 -9.36
CA ASP A 27 -2.55 -13.59 -8.97
C ASP A 27 -2.88 -14.68 -10.00
N ASP A 28 -3.91 -15.48 -9.72
CA ASP A 28 -4.34 -16.59 -10.58
C ASP A 28 -4.86 -16.11 -11.96
N ASP A 29 -5.25 -14.84 -12.09
CA ASP A 29 -5.66 -14.18 -13.34
C ASP A 29 -4.47 -13.54 -14.09
N GLY A 30 -3.26 -13.65 -13.55
CA GLY A 30 -2.05 -13.07 -14.12
C GLY A 30 -1.92 -11.55 -13.90
N LYS A 31 -2.72 -10.97 -13.00
CA LYS A 31 -2.60 -9.56 -12.60
C LYS A 31 -1.54 -9.39 -11.52
N GLN A 32 -0.82 -8.27 -11.57
CA GLN A 32 0.13 -7.93 -10.53
C GLN A 32 -0.59 -7.53 -9.24
N VAL A 33 -0.08 -8.06 -8.13
CA VAL A 33 -0.50 -7.72 -6.76
C VAL A 33 0.72 -7.39 -5.92
N CYS A 34 0.56 -6.45 -5.00
CA CYS A 34 1.58 -6.04 -4.06
C CYS A 34 1.08 -6.41 -2.67
N ARG A 35 1.92 -7.06 -1.89
CA ARG A 35 1.59 -7.51 -0.54
C ARG A 35 2.75 -7.23 0.40
N ILE A 36 2.41 -6.71 1.57
CA ILE A 36 3.32 -6.46 2.67
C ILE A 36 2.74 -7.17 3.89
N ASP A 37 3.45 -8.19 4.38
CA ASP A 37 3.09 -8.90 5.60
C ASP A 37 4.10 -8.51 6.69
N VAL A 38 3.69 -7.69 7.66
CA VAL A 38 4.62 -7.01 8.57
C VAL A 38 4.10 -6.98 10.01
N ASP A 39 5.03 -7.03 10.96
CA ASP A 39 4.76 -6.79 12.37
C ASP A 39 4.84 -5.28 12.65
N VAL A 40 3.74 -4.69 13.12
CA VAL A 40 3.61 -3.25 13.36
C VAL A 40 3.28 -2.96 14.83
N ASP A 41 3.78 -1.84 15.35
CA ASP A 41 3.33 -1.34 16.65
C ASP A 41 1.96 -0.65 16.56
N ALA A 42 1.42 -0.24 17.71
CA ALA A 42 0.10 0.39 17.78
C ALA A 42 0.03 1.75 17.05
N ALA A 43 1.13 2.51 16.97
CA ALA A 43 1.16 3.80 16.29
C ALA A 43 1.15 3.60 14.77
N THR A 44 2.00 2.70 14.27
CA THR A 44 2.01 2.33 12.84
C THR A 44 0.67 1.72 12.42
N LEU A 45 0.09 0.83 13.24
CA LEU A 45 -1.23 0.25 12.95
C LEU A 45 -2.32 1.33 12.85
N ARG A 46 -2.29 2.32 13.75
CA ARG A 46 -3.22 3.44 13.70
C ARG A 46 -3.04 4.26 12.43
N ALA A 47 -1.81 4.59 12.05
CA ALA A 47 -1.52 5.34 10.83
C ALA A 47 -2.01 4.61 9.57
N ILE A 48 -1.87 3.27 9.50
CA ILE A 48 -2.42 2.46 8.41
C ILE A 48 -3.95 2.60 8.33
N HIS A 49 -4.66 2.45 9.44
CA HIS A 49 -6.12 2.57 9.45
C HIS A 49 -6.60 3.99 9.15
N GLU A 50 -5.90 5.00 9.66
CA GLU A 50 -6.19 6.40 9.33
C GLU A 50 -6.02 6.62 7.84
N PHE A 51 -4.92 6.18 7.23
CA PHE A 51 -4.72 6.27 5.79
C PHE A 51 -5.83 5.53 5.01
N GLU A 52 -6.13 4.29 5.36
CA GLU A 52 -7.20 3.47 4.76
C GLU A 52 -8.56 4.21 4.77
N ALA A 53 -8.90 4.88 5.88
CA ALA A 53 -10.14 5.63 5.99
C ALA A 53 -10.26 6.81 4.99
N HIS A 54 -9.12 7.35 4.53
CA HIS A 54 -9.05 8.46 3.57
C HIS A 54 -9.03 8.00 2.10
N LEU A 55 -8.90 6.69 1.82
CA LEU A 55 -8.65 6.13 0.50
C LEU A 55 -9.88 5.83 -0.37
N ARG A 56 -11.06 6.34 -0.02
CA ARG A 56 -12.32 6.00 -0.73
C ARG A 56 -12.21 6.18 -2.25
N ARG A 57 -12.10 5.07 -2.98
CA ARG A 57 -11.96 4.99 -4.45
C ARG A 57 -10.77 5.80 -4.98
N ARG A 58 -9.61 5.68 -4.33
CA ARG A 58 -8.36 6.33 -4.74
C ARG A 58 -7.31 5.29 -5.07
N GLN A 59 -6.47 5.60 -6.05
CA GLN A 59 -5.25 4.83 -6.30
C GLN A 59 -4.14 5.34 -5.39
N VAL A 60 -3.33 4.42 -4.91
CA VAL A 60 -2.16 4.71 -4.08
C VAL A 60 -0.92 4.53 -4.93
N GLN A 61 -0.09 5.57 -4.98
CA GLN A 61 1.23 5.51 -5.58
C GLN A 61 2.25 5.02 -4.54
N LEU A 62 2.95 3.93 -4.85
CA LEU A 62 3.99 3.34 -4.03
C LEU A 62 5.32 3.45 -4.77
N LYS A 63 6.34 3.95 -4.07
CA LYS A 63 7.72 3.93 -4.52
C LYS A 63 8.45 2.80 -3.81
N LEU A 64 8.65 1.68 -4.52
CA LEU A 64 9.33 0.52 -3.95
C LEU A 64 10.82 0.78 -3.76
N ALA A 65 11.39 0.27 -2.67
CA ALA A 65 12.81 0.39 -2.41
C ALA A 65 13.63 -0.28 -3.52
N GLY A 66 14.59 0.45 -4.10
CA GLY A 66 15.46 -0.05 -5.17
C GLY A 66 14.82 -0.06 -6.57
N SER A 67 13.64 0.53 -6.75
CA SER A 67 13.01 0.76 -8.06
C SER A 67 12.97 2.25 -8.39
N ASP A 68 13.34 2.61 -9.62
CA ASP A 68 13.11 3.95 -10.18
C ASP A 68 11.66 4.13 -10.66
N GLU A 69 10.90 3.04 -10.79
CA GLU A 69 9.50 3.04 -11.20
C GLU A 69 8.56 3.05 -9.98
N CYS A 70 7.45 3.79 -10.11
CA CYS A 70 6.35 3.74 -9.16
C CYS A 70 5.35 2.67 -9.58
N ILE A 71 4.71 2.07 -8.59
CA ILE A 71 3.51 1.24 -8.81
C ILE A 71 2.30 1.99 -8.29
N ARG A 72 1.19 1.89 -9.00
CA ARG A 72 -0.09 2.47 -8.59
C ARG A 72 -1.11 1.36 -8.46
N GLY A 73 -1.90 1.36 -7.40
CA GLY A 73 -2.94 0.36 -7.21
C GLY A 73 -3.94 0.76 -6.13
N GLU A 74 -5.03 0.02 -6.04
CA GLU A 74 -6.05 0.25 -5.01
C GLU A 74 -5.72 -0.57 -3.75
N MET A 75 -5.69 0.12 -2.61
CA MET A 75 -5.43 -0.53 -1.32
C MET A 75 -6.63 -1.40 -0.92
N ASN A 76 -6.35 -2.65 -0.58
CA ASN A 76 -7.31 -3.53 0.07
C ASN A 76 -7.42 -3.18 1.55
N PRO A 77 -8.57 -3.48 2.20
CA PRO A 77 -8.67 -3.39 3.64
C PRO A 77 -7.55 -4.16 4.32
N SER A 78 -6.94 -3.55 5.33
CA SER A 78 -5.87 -4.20 6.10
C SER A 78 -6.40 -5.43 6.85
N LEU A 79 -5.62 -6.51 6.84
CA LEU A 79 -6.00 -7.79 7.46
C LEU A 79 -5.06 -8.16 8.60
N GLY A 80 -5.61 -8.45 9.77
CA GLY A 80 -4.83 -9.05 10.86
C GLY A 80 -4.47 -10.50 10.55
N LEU A 81 -3.19 -10.84 10.62
CA LEU A 81 -2.67 -12.20 10.36
C LEU A 81 -2.50 -13.04 11.64
N GLY A 82 -2.98 -12.54 12.78
CA GLY A 82 -2.94 -13.25 14.05
C GLY A 82 -1.71 -12.89 14.89
N ALA A 83 -1.06 -13.89 15.48
CA ALA A 83 -0.01 -13.67 16.47
C ALA A 83 1.24 -13.04 15.83
N PRO A 84 1.79 -11.97 16.44
CA PRO A 84 3.03 -11.36 15.99
C PRO A 84 4.24 -12.28 16.21
N SER A 85 5.33 -12.02 15.48
CA SER A 85 6.56 -12.82 15.59
C SER A 85 7.24 -12.65 16.94
N ASP A 86 7.18 -11.45 17.54
CA ASP A 86 7.63 -11.17 18.91
C ASP A 86 6.39 -11.01 19.82
N ARG A 87 6.15 -12.01 20.67
CA ARG A 87 5.03 -12.02 21.62
C ARG A 87 5.27 -11.20 22.88
N ILE A 88 6.49 -10.69 23.08
CA ILE A 88 6.90 -9.89 24.24
C ILE A 88 6.65 -8.41 23.95
N ARG A 89 6.79 -8.00 22.68
CA ARG A 89 6.44 -6.64 22.23
C ARG A 89 4.95 -6.57 21.87
N HIS A 90 4.31 -5.45 22.21
CA HIS A 90 2.92 -5.16 21.82
C HIS A 90 2.84 -4.82 20.33
N ILE A 91 3.06 -5.81 19.48
CA ILE A 91 3.05 -5.70 18.02
C ILE A 91 1.89 -6.52 17.44
N ALA A 92 1.36 -6.11 16.30
CA ALA A 92 0.32 -6.79 15.55
C ALA A 92 0.89 -7.23 14.21
N LYS A 93 0.62 -8.46 13.79
CA LYS A 93 0.95 -8.91 12.43
C LYS A 93 -0.18 -8.54 11.49
N VAL A 94 0.10 -7.71 10.50
CA VAL A 94 -0.89 -7.25 9.53
C VAL A 94 -0.44 -7.48 8.09
N ARG A 95 -1.42 -7.62 7.21
CA ARG A 95 -1.25 -7.60 5.77
C ARG A 95 -1.80 -6.29 5.22
N VAL A 96 -0.95 -5.60 4.48
CA VAL A 96 -1.33 -4.50 3.59
C VAL A 96 -1.17 -5.01 2.17
N SER A 97 -2.18 -4.84 1.32
CA SER A 97 -2.10 -5.32 -0.06
C SER A 97 -2.79 -4.40 -1.04
N PHE A 98 -2.31 -4.39 -2.29
CA PHE A 98 -2.81 -3.56 -3.37
C PHE A 98 -3.19 -4.44 -4.56
N HIS A 99 -4.28 -4.07 -5.23
CA HIS A 99 -4.80 -4.72 -6.42
C HIS A 99 -4.90 -3.74 -7.59
N ASP A 100 -5.15 -4.28 -8.79
CA ASP A 100 -5.17 -3.55 -10.07
C ASP A 100 -3.91 -2.69 -10.25
N ILE A 101 -2.76 -3.32 -10.01
CA ILE A 101 -1.46 -2.65 -10.03
C ILE A 101 -1.04 -2.30 -11.45
N GLN A 102 -0.59 -1.07 -11.62
CA GLN A 102 -0.02 -0.53 -12.84
C GLN A 102 1.37 0.03 -12.53
N GLY A 103 2.39 -0.44 -13.25
CA GLY A 103 3.73 0.13 -13.20
C GLY A 103 3.85 1.33 -14.14
N GLY A 104 4.68 2.30 -13.76
CA GLY A 104 5.03 3.42 -14.63
C GLY A 104 5.83 4.51 -13.93
N GLU A 105 5.94 5.65 -14.59
CA GLU A 105 6.57 6.85 -14.02
C GLU A 105 5.80 7.32 -12.78
N CYS A 106 6.49 7.84 -11.78
CA CYS A 106 5.82 8.50 -10.65
C CYS A 106 5.15 9.78 -11.16
N VAL A 107 3.87 10.00 -10.82
CA VAL A 107 3.20 11.28 -11.09
C VAL A 107 3.18 12.12 -9.84
N ASP A 108 3.46 13.40 -10.00
CA ASP A 108 3.22 14.39 -8.96
C ASP A 108 1.71 14.66 -8.85
N GLU A 109 1.25 15.00 -7.64
CA GLU A 109 -0.14 15.36 -7.30
C GLU A 109 -0.71 16.55 -8.14
N ALA A 110 0.10 17.14 -9.03
CA ALA A 110 -0.20 18.36 -9.80
C ALA A 110 -0.82 18.12 -11.19
N ASP A 111 -0.97 16.89 -11.67
CA ASP A 111 -1.55 16.62 -13.01
C ASP A 111 -3.08 16.34 -12.98
N GLY A 112 -3.78 16.99 -12.05
CA GLY A 112 -5.24 16.94 -11.91
C GLY A 112 -5.82 18.34 -11.71
N GLY A 113 -5.77 19.17 -12.77
CA GLY A 113 -6.39 20.50 -12.81
C GLY A 113 -7.90 20.47 -12.91
#